data_AF-A0A7T8JTX6-F1
#
_entry.id   AF-A0A7T8JTX6-F1
#
_cell.length_a   1.000
_cell.length_b   1.000
_cell.length_c   1.000
_cell.angle_alpha   90.00
_cell.angle_beta   90.00
_cell.angle_gamma   90.00
#
_symmetry.space_group_name_H-M   'P 1'
#
loop_
_entity.id
_entity.type
_entity.pdbx_description
1 polymer ?
#
loop_
_entity_poly.entity_id
_entity_poly.type
_entity_poly.pdbx_seq_one_letter_code
_entity_poly.pdbx_strand_id
1 'polypeptide(L)'
;TSGSDLEIKLGIKHVLHRKKLVLALNAKAESESDDLAGRLDHHWVVRWLDDVGLPQYKDTFLEARIDGRVLNFLTVEDLFHLKITNMLHHLSLRRGIQVLRGSKFEPGCIKRRADPGDDKDRYSSPTEVTLWSNHRVMEWLRHIDLAEYASNLRGSGVHGALIVFEPKFNAELMASLLSIPVNKSFLRRHLTLHFRNLVGRERMSEKREAQEGNNALLTPTAKVKTQKKTQFTLARRKKSKHELDLDDLICPLDDGEDEEE
;
A
#
# COMPACT_ATOMS: atom_id res chain seq x y z
N THR A 1 15.14 -0.50 31.74
CA THR A 1 13.90 0.25 32.04
C THR A 1 12.83 -0.24 31.10
N SER A 2 11.71 -0.76 31.61
CA SER A 2 10.57 -1.15 30.77
C SER A 2 10.08 0.07 29.97
N GLY A 3 9.61 -0.14 28.73
CA GLY A 3 9.10 0.94 27.88
C GLY A 3 8.01 1.78 28.56
N SER A 4 7.17 1.13 29.38
CA SER A 4 6.11 1.75 30.17
C SER A 4 6.60 2.80 31.18
N ASP A 5 7.78 2.65 31.78
CA ASP A 5 8.33 3.60 32.76
C ASP A 5 8.86 4.87 32.08
N LEU A 6 9.35 4.75 30.84
CA LEU A 6 9.79 5.88 30.02
C LEU A 6 8.60 6.70 29.51
N GLU A 7 7.50 6.03 29.16
CA GLU A 7 6.27 6.67 28.67
C GLU A 7 5.63 7.60 29.70
N ILE A 8 5.53 7.15 30.96
CA ILE A 8 4.96 7.95 32.06
C ILE A 8 5.87 9.15 32.35
N LYS A 9 7.20 8.96 32.33
CA LYS A 9 8.18 10.03 32.61
C LYS A 9 8.24 11.10 31.52
N LEU A 10 7.99 10.72 30.26
CA LEU A 10 8.02 11.65 29.11
C LEU A 10 6.66 12.27 28.77
N GLY A 11 5.57 11.84 29.44
CA GLY A 11 4.23 12.41 29.23
C GLY A 11 3.63 12.14 27.85
N ILE A 12 4.06 11.06 27.16
CA ILE A 12 3.63 10.77 25.78
C ILE A 12 2.23 10.16 25.77
N LYS A 13 1.25 10.92 25.27
CA LYS A 13 -0.15 10.49 25.19
C LYS A 13 -0.51 9.74 23.92
N HIS A 14 0.05 10.13 22.77
CA HIS A 14 -0.30 9.56 21.48
C HIS A 14 0.32 8.16 21.30
N VAL A 15 -0.49 7.15 20.98
CA VAL A 15 -0.06 5.74 20.87
C VAL A 15 1.08 5.57 19.85
N LEU A 16 0.97 6.20 18.68
CA LEU A 16 2.01 6.10 17.64
C LEU A 16 3.30 6.86 17.98
N HIS A 17 3.25 7.87 18.86
CA HIS A 17 4.48 8.52 19.35
C HIS A 17 5.24 7.57 20.28
N ARG A 18 4.53 6.79 21.10
CA ARG A 18 5.13 5.73 21.91
C ARG A 18 5.75 4.65 21.02
N LYS A 19 5.00 4.15 20.04
CA LYS A 19 5.49 3.16 19.07
C LYS A 19 6.76 3.62 18.36
N LYS A 20 6.79 4.87 17.88
CA LYS A 20 7.97 5.49 17.27
C LYS A 20 9.18 5.46 18.21
N LEU A 21 9.00 5.85 19.47
CA LEU A 21 10.08 5.85 20.47
C LEU A 21 10.61 4.44 20.72
N VAL A 22 9.71 3.47 20.91
CA VAL A 22 10.09 2.05 21.13
C VAL A 22 10.89 1.52 19.94
N LEU A 23 10.42 1.73 18.71
CA LEU A 23 11.13 1.29 17.50
C LEU A 23 12.52 1.96 17.37
N ALA A 24 12.62 3.25 17.69
CA ALA A 24 13.90 3.96 17.65
C ALA A 24 14.89 3.48 18.74
N LEU A 25 14.40 3.11 19.92
CA LEU A 25 15.23 2.53 20.98
C LEU A 25 15.70 1.12 20.64
N ASN A 26 14.82 0.28 20.09
CA ASN A 26 15.17 -1.07 19.65
C ASN A 26 16.23 -1.03 18.55
N ALA A 27 16.05 -0.20 17.52
CA ALA A 27 17.03 -0.04 16.45
C ALA A 27 18.41 0.43 16.96
N LYS A 28 18.45 1.25 18.01
CA LYS A 28 19.72 1.64 18.66
C LYS A 28 20.36 0.52 19.47
N ALA A 29 19.56 -0.38 20.03
CA ALA A 29 20.05 -1.52 20.80
C ALA A 29 20.59 -2.64 19.87
N GLU A 30 20.01 -2.79 18.68
CA GLU A 30 20.37 -3.78 17.66
C GLU A 30 21.58 -3.34 16.81
N SER A 31 22.63 -2.81 17.44
CA SER A 31 23.76 -2.08 16.83
C SER A 31 24.52 -2.74 15.67
N GLU A 32 24.19 -3.97 15.31
CA GLU A 32 24.77 -4.74 14.20
C GLU A 32 23.99 -4.59 12.87
N SER A 33 22.74 -4.10 12.89
CA SER A 33 21.93 -3.94 11.67
C SER A 33 21.87 -2.49 11.17
N ASP A 34 21.98 -2.30 9.85
CA ASP A 34 21.80 -1.00 9.21
C ASP A 34 20.30 -0.62 9.27
N ASP A 35 19.99 0.47 9.96
CA ASP A 35 18.63 0.95 10.17
C ASP A 35 18.14 1.74 8.94
N LEU A 36 17.94 1.00 7.84
CA LEU A 36 17.56 1.52 6.53
C LEU A 36 16.23 2.28 6.58
N ALA A 37 15.22 1.70 7.23
CA ALA A 37 13.91 2.33 7.40
C ALA A 37 14.02 3.64 8.22
N GLY A 38 14.97 3.70 9.15
CA GLY A 38 15.29 4.88 9.95
C GLY A 38 15.82 6.08 9.17
N ARG A 39 16.27 5.89 7.92
CA ARG A 39 16.70 6.98 7.02
C ARG A 39 15.55 7.84 6.53
N LEU A 40 14.33 7.29 6.51
CA LEU A 40 13.14 7.97 6.03
C LEU A 40 12.47 8.70 7.20
N ASP A 41 12.65 10.01 7.27
CA ASP A 41 12.02 10.82 8.30
C ASP A 41 10.50 10.99 8.05
N HIS A 42 9.82 11.57 9.04
CA HIS A 42 8.37 11.77 8.96
C HIS A 42 7.94 12.76 7.86
N HIS A 43 8.77 13.73 7.49
CA HIS A 43 8.46 14.61 6.35
C HIS A 43 8.58 13.87 5.01
N TRP A 44 9.53 12.94 4.89
CA TRP A 44 9.63 12.05 3.75
C TRP A 44 8.37 11.19 3.64
N VAL A 45 7.92 10.55 4.73
CA VAL A 45 6.71 9.70 4.72
C VAL A 45 5.46 10.51 4.33
N VAL A 46 5.32 11.73 4.84
CA VAL A 46 4.20 12.63 4.47
C VAL A 46 4.23 12.97 2.98
N ARG A 47 5.40 13.19 2.37
CA ARG A 47 5.52 13.40 0.90
C ARG A 47 5.22 12.12 0.12
N TRP A 48 5.69 10.97 0.62
CA TRP A 48 5.44 9.67 0.02
C TRP A 48 3.94 9.32 -0.06
N LEU A 49 3.10 9.88 0.82
CA LEU A 49 1.63 9.75 0.69
C LEU A 49 1.08 10.33 -0.62
N ASP A 50 1.70 11.36 -1.22
CA ASP A 50 1.33 11.78 -2.58
C ASP A 50 1.67 10.70 -3.61
N ASP A 51 2.83 10.08 -3.44
CA ASP A 51 3.35 9.08 -4.37
C ASP A 51 2.48 7.82 -4.39
N VAL A 52 1.94 7.40 -3.25
CA VAL A 52 0.96 6.29 -3.21
C VAL A 52 -0.48 6.73 -3.45
N GLY A 53 -0.73 8.02 -3.68
CA GLY A 53 -2.06 8.54 -4.00
C GLY A 53 -3.01 8.65 -2.81
N LEU A 54 -2.48 8.88 -1.60
CA LEU A 54 -3.23 9.06 -0.35
C LEU A 54 -2.96 10.42 0.35
N PRO A 55 -2.96 11.56 -0.36
CA PRO A 55 -2.65 12.87 0.23
C PRO A 55 -3.60 13.29 1.36
N GLN A 56 -4.82 12.76 1.42
CA GLN A 56 -5.81 13.06 2.44
C GLN A 56 -5.41 12.63 3.86
N TYR A 57 -4.38 11.77 4.01
CA TYR A 57 -3.90 11.30 5.31
C TYR A 57 -2.65 12.03 5.82
N LYS A 58 -2.17 13.04 5.07
CA LYS A 58 -0.95 13.77 5.40
C LYS A 58 -0.98 14.40 6.79
N ASP A 59 -2.04 15.11 7.14
CA ASP A 59 -2.14 15.80 8.42
C ASP A 59 -2.09 14.80 9.58
N THR A 60 -2.85 13.71 9.48
CA THR A 60 -2.86 12.64 10.50
C THR A 60 -1.50 11.96 10.63
N PHE A 61 -0.80 11.68 9.52
CA PHE A 61 0.54 11.08 9.55
C PHE A 61 1.59 12.05 10.11
N LEU A 62 1.47 13.33 9.79
CA LEU A 62 2.34 14.39 10.29
C LEU A 62 2.17 14.57 11.80
N GLU A 63 0.93 14.67 12.27
CA GLU A 63 0.59 14.75 13.70
C GLU A 63 1.10 13.54 14.47
N ALA A 64 0.91 12.33 13.91
CA ALA A 64 1.39 11.07 14.50
C ALA A 64 2.90 10.83 14.33
N ARG A 65 3.63 11.72 13.62
CA ARG A 65 5.08 11.66 13.39
C ARG A 65 5.56 10.33 12.80
N ILE A 66 4.78 9.73 11.92
CA ILE A 66 5.09 8.45 11.26
C ILE A 66 6.36 8.61 10.42
N ASP A 67 7.45 7.94 10.80
CA ASP A 67 8.67 7.83 10.00
C ASP A 67 8.76 6.44 9.34
N GLY A 68 9.85 6.17 8.61
CA GLY A 68 10.02 4.91 7.91
C GLY A 68 10.01 3.68 8.83
N ARG A 69 10.51 3.79 10.06
CA ARG A 69 10.42 2.71 11.06
C ARG A 69 8.97 2.43 11.41
N VAL A 70 8.21 3.46 11.80
CA VAL A 70 6.78 3.28 12.13
C VAL A 70 6.02 2.77 10.93
N LEU A 71 6.26 3.32 9.74
CA LEU A 71 5.65 2.92 8.47
C LEU A 71 5.88 1.43 8.20
N ASN A 72 7.12 0.95 8.39
CA ASN A 72 7.50 -0.45 8.21
C ASN A 72 6.74 -1.42 9.13
N PHE A 73 6.35 -0.95 10.31
CA PHE A 73 5.72 -1.76 11.35
C PHE A 73 4.27 -1.34 11.66
N LEU A 74 3.59 -0.64 10.75
CA LEU A 74 2.17 -0.30 10.95
C LEU A 74 1.33 -1.56 11.07
N THR A 75 0.43 -1.59 12.05
CA THR A 75 -0.59 -2.64 12.20
C THR A 75 -1.95 -2.19 11.68
N VAL A 76 -2.88 -3.13 11.57
CA VAL A 76 -4.30 -2.84 11.26
C VAL A 76 -4.88 -1.87 12.28
N GLU A 77 -4.61 -2.06 13.57
CA GLU A 77 -5.04 -1.15 14.63
C GLU A 77 -4.48 0.28 14.47
N ASP A 78 -3.21 0.41 14.10
CA ASP A 78 -2.60 1.72 13.84
C ASP A 78 -3.35 2.47 12.74
N LEU A 79 -3.76 1.78 11.67
CA LEU A 79 -4.56 2.40 10.62
C LEU A 79 -5.93 2.87 11.12
N PHE A 80 -6.55 2.16 12.08
CA PHE A 80 -7.78 2.64 12.74
C PHE A 80 -7.51 3.90 13.58
N HIS A 81 -6.40 3.95 14.32
CA HIS A 81 -5.99 5.18 15.03
C HIS A 81 -5.75 6.35 14.07
N LEU A 82 -5.23 6.08 12.87
CA LEU A 82 -5.06 7.05 11.80
C LEU A 82 -6.36 7.34 11.01
N LYS A 83 -7.50 6.77 11.42
CA LYS A 83 -8.83 6.90 10.80
C LYS A 83 -8.89 6.37 9.35
N ILE A 84 -7.99 5.47 8.99
CA ILE A 84 -7.96 4.79 7.70
C ILE A 84 -8.76 3.49 7.82
N THR A 85 -10.01 3.51 7.35
CA THR A 85 -10.93 2.35 7.43
C THR A 85 -11.20 1.70 6.08
N ASN A 86 -10.76 2.33 4.99
CA ASN A 86 -10.96 1.84 3.63
C ASN A 86 -9.98 0.69 3.33
N MET A 87 -10.51 -0.47 2.91
CA MET A 87 -9.74 -1.66 2.59
C MET A 87 -8.77 -1.44 1.43
N LEU A 88 -9.18 -0.70 0.39
CA LEU A 88 -8.29 -0.36 -0.73
C LEU A 88 -7.10 0.46 -0.25
N HIS A 89 -7.30 1.37 0.72
CA HIS A 89 -6.20 2.17 1.26
C HIS A 89 -5.26 1.35 2.16
N HIS A 90 -5.77 0.34 2.87
CA HIS A 90 -4.93 -0.64 3.59
C HIS A 90 -4.05 -1.40 2.61
N LEU A 91 -4.63 -1.92 1.51
CA LEU A 91 -3.88 -2.64 0.47
C LEU A 91 -2.88 -1.71 -0.25
N SER A 92 -3.26 -0.46 -0.49
CA SER A 92 -2.36 0.56 -1.04
C SER A 92 -1.13 0.74 -0.15
N LEU A 93 -1.32 0.99 1.14
CA LEU A 93 -0.20 1.14 2.08
C LEU A 93 0.65 -0.14 2.15
N ARG A 94 0.02 -1.31 2.19
CA ARG A 94 0.70 -2.61 2.16
C ARG A 94 1.64 -2.73 0.97
N ARG A 95 1.14 -2.53 -0.26
CA ARG A 95 1.95 -2.69 -1.49
C ARG A 95 3.00 -1.58 -1.62
N GLY A 96 2.71 -0.38 -1.16
CA GLY A 96 3.68 0.69 -1.06
C GLY A 96 4.85 0.33 -0.13
N ILE A 97 4.55 -0.18 1.07
CA ILE A 97 5.57 -0.64 2.04
C ILE A 97 6.38 -1.82 1.46
N GLN A 98 5.72 -2.76 0.78
CA GLN A 98 6.38 -3.88 0.12
C GLN A 98 7.45 -3.39 -0.89
N VAL A 99 7.13 -2.38 -1.69
CA VAL A 99 8.12 -1.77 -2.61
C VAL A 99 9.24 -1.07 -1.86
N LEU A 100 8.95 -0.34 -0.79
CA LEU A 100 9.99 0.28 0.03
C LEU A 100 10.97 -0.76 0.57
N ARG A 101 10.47 -1.89 1.09
CA ARG A 101 11.32 -3.01 1.56
C ARG A 101 12.16 -3.61 0.44
N GLY A 102 11.55 -3.94 -0.70
CA GLY A 102 12.27 -4.49 -1.85
C GLY A 102 13.34 -3.53 -2.38
N SER A 103 13.13 -2.22 -2.25
CA SER A 103 14.11 -1.19 -2.57
C SER A 103 15.05 -0.83 -1.43
N LYS A 104 15.08 -1.61 -0.33
CA LYS A 104 15.93 -1.36 0.84
C LYS A 104 15.74 0.04 1.45
N PHE A 105 14.51 0.56 1.42
CA PHE A 105 14.13 1.89 1.87
C PHE A 105 14.89 3.03 1.19
N GLU A 106 15.31 2.84 -0.07
CA GLU A 106 15.96 3.90 -0.85
C GLU A 106 15.00 5.09 -1.09
N PRO A 107 15.31 6.32 -0.62
CA PRO A 107 14.39 7.46 -0.68
C PRO A 107 13.94 7.87 -2.09
N GLY A 108 14.71 7.49 -3.11
CA GLY A 108 14.51 7.84 -4.52
C GLY A 108 13.92 6.72 -5.38
N CYS A 109 13.46 5.62 -4.80
CA CYS A 109 13.03 4.45 -5.58
C CYS A 109 11.73 4.67 -6.38
N ILE A 110 10.85 5.59 -5.95
CA ILE A 110 9.55 5.83 -6.60
C ILE A 110 9.68 6.81 -7.78
N LYS A 111 9.23 6.37 -8.96
CA LYS A 111 9.22 7.14 -10.21
C LYS A 111 8.00 8.06 -10.28
N ARG A 112 8.26 9.36 -10.32
CA ARG A 112 7.22 10.41 -10.49
C ARG A 112 6.96 10.79 -11.93
N ARG A 113 7.93 10.57 -12.82
CA ARG A 113 7.90 10.92 -14.24
C ARG A 113 8.52 9.79 -15.06
N ALA A 114 8.31 9.80 -16.37
CA ALA A 114 9.07 8.96 -17.31
C ALA A 114 10.56 9.28 -17.23
N ASP A 115 11.41 8.29 -17.47
CA ASP A 115 12.84 8.56 -17.65
C ASP A 115 13.09 9.23 -19.01
N PRO A 116 14.07 10.14 -19.11
CA PRO A 116 14.43 10.75 -20.39
C PRO A 116 14.91 9.66 -21.37
N GLY A 117 14.14 9.41 -22.43
CA GLY A 117 14.45 8.37 -23.42
C GLY A 117 13.59 7.11 -23.34
N ASP A 118 12.64 7.04 -22.39
CA ASP A 118 11.52 6.10 -22.50
C ASP A 118 10.76 6.41 -23.79
N ASP A 119 10.82 5.49 -24.74
CA ASP A 119 10.04 5.58 -25.96
C ASP A 119 8.56 5.45 -25.61
N LYS A 120 7.73 6.37 -26.10
CA LYS A 120 6.31 6.45 -25.74
C LYS A 120 5.54 5.17 -26.09
N ASP A 121 6.07 4.40 -27.03
CA ASP A 121 5.47 3.17 -27.55
C ASP A 121 5.96 1.90 -26.83
N ARG A 122 6.96 2.00 -25.94
CA ARG A 122 7.48 0.85 -25.21
C ARG A 122 6.75 0.68 -23.87
N TYR A 123 6.12 -0.47 -23.68
CA TYR A 123 5.55 -0.83 -22.38
C TYR A 123 6.68 -1.04 -21.36
N SER A 124 6.65 -0.28 -20.27
CA SER A 124 7.52 -0.49 -19.11
C SER A 124 7.41 -1.92 -18.61
N SER A 125 8.53 -2.50 -18.18
CA SER A 125 8.53 -3.83 -17.55
C SER A 125 7.64 -3.84 -16.30
N PRO A 126 6.97 -4.96 -15.95
CA PRO A 126 6.15 -5.02 -14.73
C PRO A 126 6.92 -4.58 -13.47
N THR A 127 8.21 -4.93 -13.37
CA THR A 127 9.11 -4.51 -12.30
C THR A 127 9.23 -2.99 -12.21
N GLU A 128 9.41 -2.32 -13.34
CA GLU A 128 9.47 -0.86 -13.38
C GLU A 128 8.12 -0.23 -13.02
N VAL A 129 7.02 -0.80 -13.50
CA VAL A 129 5.66 -0.32 -13.19
C VAL A 129 5.43 -0.33 -11.68
N THR A 130 6.00 -1.28 -10.93
CA THR A 130 5.83 -1.33 -9.46
C THR A 130 6.33 -0.07 -8.76
N LEU A 131 7.31 0.62 -9.35
CA LEU A 131 7.90 1.85 -8.83
C LEU A 131 7.11 3.10 -9.22
N TRP A 132 6.02 2.98 -9.98
CA TRP A 132 5.25 4.14 -10.43
C TRP A 132 4.48 4.78 -9.27
N SER A 133 4.66 6.08 -9.09
CA SER A 133 3.77 6.90 -8.27
C SER A 133 2.36 6.99 -8.87
N ASN A 134 1.40 7.43 -8.07
CA ASN A 134 0.06 7.82 -8.50
C ASN A 134 0.11 8.85 -9.64
N HIS A 135 1.03 9.81 -9.57
CA HIS A 135 1.22 10.79 -10.65
C HIS A 135 1.64 10.13 -11.96
N ARG A 136 2.59 9.19 -11.91
CA ARG A 136 3.04 8.45 -13.09
C ARG A 136 1.92 7.59 -13.69
N VAL A 137 1.08 6.98 -12.86
CA VAL A 137 -0.13 6.27 -13.34
C VAL A 137 -1.09 7.23 -14.05
N MET A 138 -1.30 8.44 -13.50
CA MET A 138 -2.12 9.47 -14.16
C MET A 138 -1.51 9.93 -15.49
N GLU A 139 -0.18 10.04 -15.59
CA GLU A 139 0.48 10.28 -16.89
C GLU A 139 0.23 9.15 -17.87
N TRP A 140 0.37 7.89 -17.45
CA TRP A 140 0.08 6.73 -18.31
C TRP A 140 -1.35 6.76 -18.86
N LEU A 141 -2.35 7.10 -18.03
CA LEU A 141 -3.73 7.27 -18.50
C LEU A 141 -3.86 8.31 -19.62
N ARG A 142 -3.08 9.40 -19.58
CA ARG A 142 -3.05 10.39 -20.67
C ARG A 142 -2.45 9.83 -21.94
N HIS A 143 -1.44 8.95 -21.84
CA HIS A 143 -0.81 8.32 -23.01
C HIS A 143 -1.71 7.31 -23.71
N ILE A 144 -2.65 6.70 -22.99
CA ILE A 144 -3.63 5.75 -23.55
C ILE A 144 -4.98 6.42 -23.84
N ASP A 145 -5.00 7.74 -24.06
CA ASP A 145 -6.19 8.52 -24.41
C ASP A 145 -7.33 8.52 -23.36
N LEU A 146 -6.99 8.37 -22.07
CA LEU A 146 -7.92 8.45 -20.94
C LEU A 146 -7.66 9.66 -20.02
N ALA A 147 -7.14 10.75 -20.59
CA ALA A 147 -6.74 11.94 -19.85
C ALA A 147 -7.86 12.57 -19.00
N GLU A 148 -9.10 12.56 -19.50
CA GLU A 148 -10.27 13.14 -18.81
C GLU A 148 -10.63 12.40 -17.50
N TYR A 149 -10.24 11.12 -17.37
CA TYR A 149 -10.51 10.31 -16.17
C TYR A 149 -9.36 10.34 -15.17
N ALA A 150 -8.16 10.78 -15.58
CA ALA A 150 -6.93 10.61 -14.81
C ALA A 150 -7.00 11.28 -13.43
N SER A 151 -7.60 12.48 -13.33
CA SER A 151 -7.72 13.20 -12.06
C SER A 151 -8.54 12.47 -11.00
N ASN A 152 -9.42 11.54 -11.40
CA ASN A 152 -10.24 10.75 -10.49
C ASN A 152 -9.41 9.78 -9.64
N LEU A 153 -8.14 9.52 -10.01
CA LEU A 153 -7.24 8.71 -9.19
C LEU A 153 -6.61 9.48 -8.01
N ARG A 154 -6.80 10.79 -7.90
CA ARG A 154 -6.27 11.53 -6.75
C ARG A 154 -7.00 11.11 -5.47
N GLY A 155 -6.24 10.67 -4.46
CA GLY A 155 -6.80 10.21 -3.20
C GLY A 155 -7.35 8.77 -3.23
N SER A 156 -7.19 8.06 -4.35
CA SER A 156 -7.68 6.68 -4.51
C SER A 156 -6.77 5.60 -3.92
N GLY A 157 -5.50 5.94 -3.62
CA GLY A 157 -4.47 4.96 -3.28
C GLY A 157 -3.88 4.21 -4.47
N VAL A 158 -4.27 4.53 -5.71
CA VAL A 158 -3.76 3.82 -6.89
C VAL A 158 -2.34 4.26 -7.22
N HIS A 159 -1.42 3.32 -7.22
CA HIS A 159 -0.04 3.46 -7.66
C HIS A 159 0.44 2.13 -8.26
N GLY A 160 1.64 2.12 -8.82
CA GLY A 160 2.21 1.00 -9.56
C GLY A 160 2.21 -0.33 -8.81
N ALA A 161 2.73 -0.32 -7.57
CA ALA A 161 2.77 -1.51 -6.72
C ALA A 161 1.39 -2.13 -6.47
N LEU A 162 0.37 -1.30 -6.21
CA LEU A 162 -1.01 -1.78 -6.06
C LEU A 162 -1.53 -2.42 -7.35
N ILE A 163 -1.27 -1.79 -8.50
CA ILE A 163 -1.70 -2.28 -9.81
C ILE A 163 -1.08 -3.65 -10.10
N VAL A 164 0.21 -3.83 -9.83
CA VAL A 164 0.94 -5.05 -10.18
C VAL A 164 0.75 -6.14 -9.13
N PHE A 165 0.99 -5.87 -7.85
CA PHE A 165 1.12 -6.89 -6.81
C PHE A 165 -0.18 -7.27 -6.10
N GLU A 166 -1.26 -6.49 -6.22
CA GLU A 166 -2.52 -6.84 -5.54
C GLU A 166 -3.42 -7.70 -6.43
N PRO A 167 -3.65 -8.99 -6.13
CA PRO A 167 -4.42 -9.88 -7.01
C PRO A 167 -5.88 -9.44 -7.15
N LYS A 168 -6.45 -8.80 -6.12
CA LYS A 168 -7.83 -8.29 -6.16
C LYS A 168 -7.97 -6.98 -6.96
N PHE A 169 -6.87 -6.32 -7.30
CA PHE A 169 -6.89 -5.10 -8.10
C PHE A 169 -6.89 -5.44 -9.60
N ASN A 170 -8.05 -5.29 -10.24
CA ASN A 170 -8.26 -5.65 -11.65
C ASN A 170 -8.74 -4.44 -12.48
N ALA A 171 -8.86 -4.62 -13.80
CA ALA A 171 -9.28 -3.58 -14.73
C ALA A 171 -10.68 -3.02 -14.41
N GLU A 172 -11.58 -3.83 -13.86
CA GLU A 172 -12.93 -3.41 -13.48
C GLU A 172 -12.92 -2.49 -12.26
N LEU A 173 -12.08 -2.78 -11.27
CA LEU A 173 -11.85 -1.89 -10.14
C LEU A 173 -11.18 -0.58 -10.59
N MET A 174 -10.18 -0.64 -11.48
CA MET A 174 -9.57 0.55 -12.07
C MET A 174 -10.61 1.42 -12.77
N ALA A 175 -11.47 0.83 -13.61
CA ALA A 175 -12.55 1.54 -14.30
C ALA A 175 -13.52 2.22 -13.32
N SER A 176 -13.84 1.54 -12.21
CA SER A 176 -14.70 2.06 -11.15
C SER A 176 -14.06 3.25 -10.43
N LEU A 177 -12.76 3.18 -10.12
CA LEU A 177 -12.01 4.28 -9.50
C LEU A 177 -11.85 5.48 -10.44
N LEU A 178 -11.72 5.22 -11.74
CA LEU A 178 -11.75 6.24 -12.79
C LEU A 178 -13.14 6.83 -13.02
N SER A 179 -14.17 6.31 -12.35
CA SER A 179 -15.58 6.70 -12.54
C SER A 179 -16.06 6.53 -13.99
N ILE A 180 -15.52 5.54 -14.72
CA ILE A 180 -15.97 5.19 -16.07
C ILE A 180 -17.28 4.40 -15.93
N PRO A 181 -18.42 4.85 -16.48
CA PRO A 181 -19.69 4.13 -16.36
C PRO A 181 -19.67 2.74 -17.00
N VAL A 182 -20.44 1.78 -16.46
CA VAL A 182 -20.52 0.39 -16.97
C VAL A 182 -21.05 0.30 -18.41
N ASN A 183 -21.85 1.26 -18.85
CA ASN A 183 -22.39 1.32 -20.22
C ASN A 183 -21.36 1.84 -21.26
N LYS A 184 -20.21 2.39 -20.84
CA LYS A 184 -19.12 2.81 -21.73
C LYS A 184 -18.21 1.62 -22.08
N SER A 185 -18.78 0.61 -22.73
CA SER A 185 -18.12 -0.67 -23.03
C SER A 185 -16.83 -0.52 -23.85
N PHE A 186 -16.80 0.40 -24.82
CA PHE A 186 -15.61 0.67 -25.61
C PHE A 186 -14.43 1.16 -24.75
N LEU A 187 -14.66 2.17 -23.89
CA LEU A 187 -13.64 2.70 -22.99
C LEU A 187 -13.15 1.65 -21.99
N ARG A 188 -14.05 0.83 -21.44
CA ARG A 188 -13.69 -0.24 -20.52
C ARG A 188 -12.88 -1.33 -21.19
N ARG A 189 -13.21 -1.69 -22.43
CA ARG A 189 -12.42 -2.63 -23.24
C ARG A 189 -11.04 -2.07 -23.56
N HIS A 190 -10.96 -0.79 -23.93
CA HIS A 190 -9.71 -0.07 -24.18
C HIS A 190 -8.80 -0.06 -22.94
N LEU A 191 -9.34 0.36 -21.79
CA LEU A 191 -8.63 0.32 -20.51
C LEU A 191 -8.17 -1.10 -20.17
N THR A 192 -9.02 -2.10 -20.35
CA THR A 192 -8.67 -3.51 -20.04
C THR A 192 -7.51 -3.99 -20.90
N LEU A 193 -7.47 -3.63 -22.18
CA LEU A 193 -6.36 -3.99 -23.07
C LEU A 193 -5.04 -3.39 -22.57
N HIS A 194 -5.01 -2.09 -22.31
CA HIS A 194 -3.79 -1.42 -21.84
C HIS A 194 -3.39 -1.84 -20.43
N PHE A 195 -4.35 -2.10 -19.54
CA PHE A 195 -4.11 -2.63 -18.20
C PHE A 195 -3.40 -3.98 -18.25
N ARG A 196 -3.82 -4.89 -19.14
CA ARG A 196 -3.17 -6.20 -19.31
C ARG A 196 -1.72 -6.08 -19.79
N ASN A 197 -1.46 -5.15 -20.70
CA ASN A 197 -0.11 -4.90 -21.19
C ASN A 197 0.78 -4.31 -20.07
N LEU A 198 0.23 -3.40 -19.25
CA LEU A 198 0.93 -2.76 -18.14
C LEU A 198 1.29 -3.76 -17.03
N VAL A 199 0.38 -4.67 -16.69
CA VAL A 199 0.56 -5.64 -15.59
C VAL A 199 1.45 -6.82 -16.00
N GLY A 200 1.43 -7.21 -17.28
CA GLY A 200 2.14 -8.37 -17.78
C GLY A 200 1.37 -9.69 -17.60
N ARG A 201 1.75 -10.72 -18.37
CA ARG A 201 0.97 -11.97 -18.49
C ARG A 201 0.89 -12.78 -17.20
N GLU A 202 2.01 -12.93 -16.51
CA GLU A 202 2.13 -13.69 -15.26
C GLU A 202 1.20 -13.13 -14.18
N ARG A 203 1.35 -11.84 -13.86
CA ARG A 203 0.51 -11.13 -12.88
C ARG A 203 -0.95 -11.06 -13.28
N MET A 204 -1.26 -11.08 -14.58
CA MET A 204 -2.64 -11.20 -15.06
C MET A 204 -3.25 -12.59 -14.78
N SER A 205 -2.45 -13.67 -14.74
CA SER A 205 -2.92 -15.00 -14.36
C SER A 205 -3.30 -15.05 -12.88
N GLU A 206 -2.42 -14.55 -12.00
CA GLU A 206 -2.68 -14.47 -10.55
C GLU A 206 -3.98 -13.72 -10.25
N LYS A 207 -4.22 -12.59 -10.93
CA LYS A 207 -5.44 -11.78 -10.78
C LYS A 207 -6.70 -12.53 -11.23
N ARG A 208 -6.59 -13.36 -12.27
CA ARG A 208 -7.71 -14.18 -12.76
C ARG A 208 -8.05 -15.30 -11.79
N GLU A 209 -7.05 -16.00 -11.28
CA GLU A 209 -7.24 -17.05 -10.26
C GLU A 209 -7.86 -16.48 -8.98
N ALA A 210 -7.43 -15.28 -8.56
CA ALA A 210 -8.00 -14.59 -7.41
C ALA A 210 -9.48 -14.18 -7.61
N GLN A 211 -9.92 -13.97 -8.87
CA GLN A 211 -11.33 -13.71 -9.22
C GLN A 211 -12.17 -14.98 -9.28
N GLU A 212 -11.59 -16.11 -9.70
CA GLU A 212 -12.26 -17.41 -9.81
C GLU A 212 -12.41 -18.10 -8.43
N GLY A 213 -11.46 -17.86 -7.51
CA GLY A 213 -11.64 -18.21 -6.10
C GLY A 213 -12.84 -17.46 -5.50
N ASN A 214 -13.58 -18.09 -4.58
CA ASN A 214 -14.80 -17.57 -3.94
C ASN A 214 -14.56 -16.36 -3.01
N ASN A 215 -13.71 -15.42 -3.45
CA ASN A 215 -13.25 -14.24 -2.76
C ASN A 215 -14.15 -13.06 -3.12
N ALA A 216 -14.60 -12.32 -2.09
CA ALA A 216 -15.39 -11.12 -2.29
C ALA A 216 -14.62 -10.09 -3.16
N LEU A 217 -15.31 -9.53 -4.15
CA LEU A 217 -14.79 -8.47 -5.01
C LEU A 217 -14.38 -7.25 -4.18
N LEU A 218 -13.19 -6.73 -4.45
CA LEU A 218 -12.72 -5.47 -3.86
C LEU A 218 -13.45 -4.30 -4.53
N THR A 219 -14.13 -3.47 -3.73
CA THR A 219 -14.83 -2.28 -4.20
C THR A 219 -14.16 -1.00 -3.67
N PRO A 220 -14.29 0.15 -4.36
CA PRO A 220 -13.69 1.42 -3.91
C PRO A 220 -14.09 1.83 -2.48
N THR A 221 -15.28 1.42 -2.05
CA THR A 221 -15.87 1.78 -0.75
C THR A 221 -15.78 0.65 0.28
N ALA A 222 -15.08 -0.45 -0.03
CA ALA A 222 -14.91 -1.56 0.89
C ALA A 222 -14.25 -1.08 2.20
N LYS A 223 -14.84 -1.46 3.34
CA LYS A 223 -14.32 -1.13 4.66
C LYS A 223 -13.76 -2.35 5.36
N VAL A 224 -12.68 -2.17 6.10
CA VAL A 224 -12.13 -3.18 6.99
C VAL A 224 -13.08 -3.32 8.19
N LYS A 225 -13.53 -4.55 8.45
CA LYS A 225 -14.38 -4.86 9.60
C LYS A 225 -13.49 -5.32 10.76
N THR A 226 -13.61 -4.69 11.91
CA THR A 226 -12.99 -5.19 13.14
C THR A 226 -13.91 -6.23 13.77
N GLN A 227 -13.45 -7.46 13.95
CA GLN A 227 -14.11 -8.37 14.89
C GLN A 227 -13.56 -8.07 16.27
N LYS A 228 -14.41 -7.51 17.15
CA LYS A 228 -14.06 -7.39 18.57
C LYS A 228 -13.83 -8.81 19.09
N LYS A 229 -12.65 -9.08 19.66
CA LYS A 229 -12.35 -10.32 20.39
C LYS A 229 -13.39 -10.45 21.52
N THR A 230 -14.48 -11.17 21.29
CA THR A 230 -15.41 -11.57 22.34
C THR A 230 -14.67 -12.54 23.25
N GLN A 231 -14.47 -12.18 24.52
CA GLN A 231 -13.67 -12.91 25.51
C GLN A 231 -14.16 -14.33 25.86
N PHE A 232 -15.14 -14.87 25.14
CA PHE A 232 -15.76 -16.16 25.46
C PHE A 232 -16.11 -16.95 24.19
N THR A 233 -15.12 -17.53 23.52
CA THR A 233 -15.36 -18.70 22.64
C THR A 233 -14.17 -19.66 22.66
N LEU A 234 -14.36 -20.79 23.32
CA LEU A 234 -13.45 -21.95 23.41
C LEU A 234 -13.41 -22.79 22.12
N ALA A 235 -13.59 -22.18 20.95
CA ALA A 235 -13.61 -22.89 19.68
C ALA A 235 -12.36 -22.51 18.87
N ARG A 236 -11.41 -23.44 18.76
CA ARG A 236 -10.25 -23.36 17.87
C ARG A 236 -10.74 -23.45 16.42
N ARG A 237 -11.27 -22.35 15.90
CA ARG A 237 -11.70 -22.22 14.50
C ARG A 237 -10.44 -22.17 13.63
N LYS A 238 -10.36 -23.04 12.62
CA LYS A 238 -9.29 -23.01 11.60
C LYS A 238 -9.29 -21.60 10.98
N LYS A 239 -8.27 -20.79 11.27
CA LYS A 239 -8.08 -19.45 10.71
C LYS A 239 -8.05 -19.57 9.19
N SER A 240 -8.88 -18.79 8.49
CA SER A 240 -8.69 -18.60 7.06
C SER A 240 -7.47 -17.68 6.85
N LYS A 241 -6.67 -17.90 5.80
CA LYS A 241 -5.48 -17.10 5.43
C LYS A 241 -5.80 -15.60 5.14
N HIS A 242 -7.02 -15.15 5.39
CA HIS A 242 -7.54 -13.83 5.01
C HIS A 242 -8.27 -13.06 6.11
N GLU A 243 -8.32 -13.57 7.35
CA GLU A 243 -8.79 -12.77 8.49
C GLU A 243 -7.64 -11.91 9.02
N LEU A 244 -7.79 -10.58 8.95
CA LEU A 244 -6.84 -9.61 9.51
C LEU A 244 -7.16 -9.40 10.99
N ASP A 245 -6.26 -9.77 11.89
CA ASP A 245 -6.29 -9.37 13.31
C ASP A 245 -5.86 -7.89 13.44
N LEU A 246 -6.30 -7.23 14.50
CA LEU A 246 -5.93 -5.83 14.78
C LEU A 246 -4.41 -5.68 14.98
N ASP A 247 -3.79 -6.70 15.54
CA ASP A 247 -2.36 -6.75 15.84
C ASP A 247 -1.50 -7.09 14.60
N ASP A 248 -2.12 -7.52 13.50
CA ASP A 248 -1.39 -7.93 12.29
C ASP A 248 -0.73 -6.72 11.61
N LEU A 249 0.50 -6.91 11.13
CA LEU A 249 1.19 -5.93 10.31
C LEU A 249 0.43 -5.72 8.99
N ILE A 250 0.32 -4.45 8.57
CA ILE A 250 -0.25 -4.08 7.28
C ILE A 250 0.51 -4.74 6.13
N CYS A 251 1.83 -4.74 6.22
CA CYS A 251 2.71 -5.50 5.36
C CYS A 251 3.43 -6.54 6.21
N PRO A 252 3.05 -7.83 6.15
CA PRO A 252 3.81 -8.91 6.78
C PRO A 252 5.28 -8.83 6.37
N LEU A 253 6.21 -9.10 7.29
CA LEU A 253 7.61 -9.28 6.93
C LEU A 253 7.68 -10.55 6.08
N ASP A 254 8.42 -10.53 4.98
CA ASP A 254 8.62 -11.75 4.20
C ASP A 254 9.46 -12.68 5.09
N ASP A 255 8.83 -13.72 5.64
CA ASP A 255 9.54 -14.88 6.14
C ASP A 255 10.18 -15.49 4.88
N GLY A 256 11.50 -15.49 4.76
CA GLY A 256 12.24 -15.80 3.53
C GLY A 256 12.06 -17.24 3.00
N GLU A 257 10.85 -17.63 2.63
CA GLU A 257 10.48 -18.96 2.13
C GLU A 257 10.22 -18.99 0.61
N ASP A 258 10.38 -17.87 -0.12
CA ASP A 258 10.14 -17.82 -1.57
C ASP A 258 11.44 -17.53 -2.39
N GLU A 259 12.59 -18.04 -1.97
CA GLU A 259 13.81 -18.15 -2.81
C GLU A 259 14.26 -19.61 -3.00
N GLU A 260 13.34 -20.51 -3.35
CA GLU A 260 13.70 -21.76 -4.04
C GLU A 260 12.62 -22.12 -5.07
N GLU A 261 12.78 -21.63 -6.31
CA GLU A 261 12.38 -22.32 -7.55
C GLU A 261 13.07 -21.72 -8.79
#